data_AF-A0A7Y3PT75-F1
#
_entry.id   AF-A0A7Y3PT75-F1
#
_cell.length_a   1.000
_cell.length_b   1.000
_cell.length_c   1.000
_cell.angle_alpha   90.00
_cell.angle_beta   90.00
_cell.angle_gamma   90.00
#
_symmetry.space_group_name_H-M   'P 1'
#
loop_
_entity.id
_entity.type
_entity.pdbx_description
1 polymer ?
#
loop_
_entity_poly.entity_id
_entity_poly.type
_entity_poly.pdbx_seq_one_letter_code
_entity_poly.pdbx_strand_id
1 'polypeptide(L)'
;MDSELSGDVVVVGGGVIGLTTAVVLAERGSRVRVWTRDPVERTTSSVAGALWWPYRIEPVASARAWALRSLEVYEALAADPDRTGVRMVEGVLGEADLDKARAWAGERLPGLRAATAEEYTGAGLWARLPLVDMPVHLPWLRQRLLDAGGTIETRTVSGLGAVGAPVVINCTGLGARELVPDASVKPVRGQLVVVANPGIRTWVVSTGGDGEMAYFFPHADRLVLGGTAEDGVWSTEPDPAVAEAIVGRCAALRPEIAGARVLGHRVGLRPARDAVRLEREPQPDGRVLVHNYGHGGAGVTVAWGCAEEAAGLAAS
;
A
#
# COMPACT_ATOMS: atom_id res chain seq x y z
N MET A 1 -21.19 -37.80 7.26
CA MET A 1 -21.88 -36.77 8.04
C MET A 1 -20.83 -36.07 8.88
N ASP A 2 -20.24 -34.94 8.53
CA ASP A 2 -20.34 -34.05 7.38
C ASP A 2 -18.91 -33.51 7.15
N SER A 3 -18.38 -33.61 5.93
CA SER A 3 -17.08 -33.02 5.61
C SER A 3 -17.26 -31.51 5.36
N GLU A 4 -17.23 -30.72 6.43
CA GLU A 4 -17.14 -29.26 6.39
C GLU A 4 -15.76 -28.76 5.90
N LEU A 5 -15.36 -29.11 4.68
CA LEU A 5 -14.13 -28.58 4.04
C LEU A 5 -14.39 -27.40 3.10
N SER A 6 -15.64 -26.94 2.94
CA SER A 6 -16.03 -26.14 1.77
C SER A 6 -16.07 -24.63 2.04
N GLY A 7 -14.93 -24.05 2.38
CA GLY A 7 -14.64 -22.63 2.14
C GLY A 7 -13.47 -22.58 1.15
N ASP A 8 -13.76 -22.31 -0.13
CA ASP A 8 -12.89 -22.71 -1.25
C ASP A 8 -11.52 -22.02 -1.26
N VAL A 9 -11.43 -20.80 -0.70
CA VAL A 9 -10.15 -20.07 -0.56
C VAL A 9 -10.07 -19.38 0.80
N VAL A 10 -8.94 -19.49 1.49
CA VAL A 10 -8.61 -18.69 2.67
C VAL A 10 -7.47 -17.73 2.36
N VAL A 11 -7.71 -16.43 2.52
CA VAL A 11 -6.67 -15.40 2.43
C VAL A 11 -6.18 -15.06 3.84
N VAL A 12 -4.88 -15.21 4.09
CA VAL A 12 -4.28 -14.91 5.38
C VAL A 12 -3.61 -13.54 5.30
N GLY A 13 -4.18 -12.56 6.02
CA GLY A 13 -3.73 -11.17 6.07
C GLY A 13 -4.83 -10.18 5.66
N GLY A 14 -5.15 -9.22 6.53
CA GLY A 14 -6.19 -8.20 6.32
C GLY A 14 -5.65 -6.83 5.91
N GLY A 15 -4.40 -6.75 5.44
CA GLY A 15 -3.87 -5.53 4.84
C GLY A 15 -4.39 -5.29 3.41
N VAL A 16 -3.95 -4.21 2.76
CA VAL A 16 -4.42 -3.83 1.42
C VAL A 16 -4.28 -4.96 0.40
N ILE A 17 -3.15 -5.67 0.40
CA ILE A 17 -2.91 -6.79 -0.53
C ILE A 17 -3.89 -7.93 -0.30
N GLY A 18 -4.10 -8.32 0.96
CA GLY A 18 -4.98 -9.44 1.29
C GLY A 18 -6.45 -9.12 1.06
N LEU A 19 -6.92 -7.93 1.47
CA LEU A 19 -8.29 -7.50 1.21
C LEU A 19 -8.58 -7.36 -0.29
N THR A 20 -7.67 -6.72 -1.05
CA THR A 20 -7.85 -6.58 -2.50
C THR A 20 -7.85 -7.95 -3.20
N THR A 21 -6.97 -8.87 -2.80
CA THR A 21 -6.95 -10.24 -3.33
C THR A 21 -8.25 -10.99 -3.00
N ALA A 22 -8.74 -10.85 -1.77
CA ALA A 22 -9.99 -11.47 -1.36
C ALA A 22 -11.20 -10.93 -2.13
N VAL A 23 -11.28 -9.61 -2.36
CA VAL A 23 -12.32 -8.98 -3.19
C VAL A 23 -12.28 -9.53 -4.60
N VAL A 24 -11.10 -9.56 -5.25
CA VAL A 24 -10.97 -10.07 -6.61
C VAL A 24 -11.40 -11.52 -6.72
N LEU A 25 -11.02 -12.37 -5.77
CA LEU A 25 -11.43 -13.78 -5.73
C LEU A 25 -12.95 -13.94 -5.53
N ALA A 26 -13.53 -13.18 -4.60
CA ALA A 26 -14.96 -13.24 -4.30
C ALA A 26 -15.81 -12.75 -5.50
N GLU A 27 -15.41 -11.66 -6.15
CA GLU A 27 -16.07 -11.14 -7.35
C GLU A 27 -15.92 -12.06 -8.57
N ARG A 28 -14.89 -12.93 -8.59
CA ARG A 28 -14.76 -14.03 -9.56
C ARG A 28 -15.57 -15.28 -9.19
N GLY A 29 -16.34 -15.23 -8.10
CA GLY A 29 -17.25 -16.31 -7.67
C GLY A 29 -16.63 -17.33 -6.72
N SER A 30 -15.41 -17.12 -6.21
CA SER A 30 -14.84 -18.00 -5.18
C SER A 30 -15.47 -17.72 -3.81
N ARG A 31 -15.64 -18.77 -2.99
CA ARG A 31 -16.02 -18.60 -1.58
C ARG A 31 -14.79 -18.26 -0.75
N VAL A 32 -14.65 -17.00 -0.36
CA VAL A 32 -13.45 -16.47 0.28
C VAL A 32 -13.66 -16.18 1.75
N ARG A 33 -12.71 -16.61 2.58
CA ARG A 33 -12.58 -16.17 3.99
C ARG A 33 -11.25 -15.46 4.18
N VAL A 34 -11.26 -14.30 4.81
CA VAL A 34 -10.04 -13.59 5.23
C VAL A 34 -9.78 -13.88 6.70
N TRP A 35 -8.60 -14.42 7.01
CA TRP A 35 -8.11 -14.55 8.38
C TRP A 35 -7.05 -13.50 8.64
N THR A 36 -7.29 -12.66 9.63
CA THR A 36 -6.35 -11.58 9.98
C THR A 36 -6.14 -11.51 11.48
N ARG A 37 -4.89 -11.36 11.93
CA ARG A 37 -4.57 -11.21 13.35
C ARG A 37 -5.12 -9.92 13.95
N ASP A 38 -5.03 -8.83 13.20
CA ASP A 38 -5.35 -7.47 13.64
C ASP A 38 -6.55 -6.96 12.84
N PRO A 39 -7.45 -6.13 13.43
CA PRO A 39 -8.48 -5.43 12.66
C PRO A 39 -7.88 -4.65 11.47
N VAL A 40 -8.62 -4.52 10.37
CA VAL A 40 -8.11 -3.90 9.12
C VAL A 40 -7.61 -2.47 9.34
N GLU A 41 -8.24 -1.75 10.28
CA GLU A 41 -7.91 -0.40 10.73
C GLU A 41 -6.58 -0.32 11.50
N ARG A 42 -6.03 -1.44 11.96
CA ARG A 42 -4.79 -1.55 12.75
C ARG A 42 -3.68 -2.31 12.04
N THR A 43 -3.78 -2.49 10.73
CA THR A 43 -2.73 -3.12 9.91
C THR A 43 -1.66 -2.12 9.49
N THR A 44 -0.48 -2.57 9.04
CA THR A 44 0.53 -1.69 8.42
C THR A 44 -0.06 -0.82 7.31
N SER A 45 -1.03 -1.36 6.56
CA SER A 45 -1.69 -0.62 5.48
C SER A 45 -2.46 0.60 5.96
N SER A 46 -3.01 0.62 7.18
CA SER A 46 -3.76 1.77 7.70
C SER A 46 -2.87 2.96 8.06
N VAL A 47 -1.57 2.70 8.26
CA VAL A 47 -0.56 3.73 8.53
C VAL A 47 -0.13 4.46 7.26
N ALA A 48 -0.18 3.82 6.09
CA ALA A 48 0.37 4.37 4.87
C ALA A 48 -0.23 5.74 4.48
N GLY A 49 0.61 6.64 3.96
CA GLY A 49 0.15 7.91 3.39
C GLY A 49 -0.51 7.74 2.02
N ALA A 50 0.01 6.78 1.25
CA ALA A 50 -0.51 6.14 0.05
C ALA A 50 -0.80 7.03 -1.17
N LEU A 51 0.24 7.67 -1.70
CA LEU A 51 0.28 8.09 -3.11
C LEU A 51 0.58 6.88 -4.01
N TRP A 52 -0.14 6.72 -5.11
CA TRP A 52 0.20 5.75 -6.14
C TRP A 52 1.42 6.24 -6.93
N TRP A 53 2.58 5.67 -6.62
CA TRP A 53 3.81 5.81 -7.38
C TRP A 53 4.73 4.63 -7.02
N PRO A 54 5.52 4.06 -7.95
CA PRO A 54 6.45 2.99 -7.64
C PRO A 54 7.50 3.46 -6.61
N TYR A 55 7.80 2.59 -5.63
CA TYR A 55 8.81 2.88 -4.61
C TYR A 55 9.52 1.60 -4.18
N ARG A 56 10.84 1.51 -4.46
CA ARG A 56 11.75 0.43 -4.02
C ARG A 56 11.11 -0.96 -4.07
N ILE A 57 10.72 -1.40 -5.28
CA ILE A 57 10.00 -2.65 -5.51
C ILE A 57 10.58 -3.40 -6.71
N GLU A 58 10.73 -4.71 -6.54
CA GLU A 58 11.24 -5.66 -7.53
C GLU A 58 10.30 -6.87 -7.67
N PRO A 59 10.29 -7.58 -8.81
CA PRO A 59 11.01 -7.25 -10.04
C PRO A 59 10.41 -6.02 -10.74
N VAL A 60 11.24 -5.09 -11.23
CA VAL A 60 10.77 -3.84 -11.87
C VAL A 60 9.72 -4.06 -12.97
N ALA A 61 9.93 -5.07 -13.83
CA ALA A 61 9.03 -5.33 -14.96
C ALA A 61 7.63 -5.75 -14.49
N SER A 62 7.54 -6.70 -13.56
CA SER A 62 6.26 -7.15 -12.98
C SER A 62 5.63 -6.05 -12.15
N ALA A 63 6.41 -5.35 -11.33
CA ALA A 63 5.94 -4.23 -10.52
C ALA A 63 5.33 -3.11 -11.37
N ARG A 64 5.93 -2.81 -12.54
CA ARG A 64 5.37 -1.87 -13.51
C ARG A 64 4.03 -2.35 -14.05
N ALA A 65 3.92 -3.62 -14.47
CA ALA A 65 2.67 -4.18 -14.96
C ALA A 65 1.56 -4.12 -13.90
N TRP A 66 1.87 -4.55 -12.67
CA TRP A 66 0.91 -4.52 -11.56
C TRP A 66 0.50 -3.10 -11.18
N ALA A 67 1.45 -2.16 -11.21
CA ALA A 67 1.18 -0.76 -10.91
C ALA A 67 0.22 -0.16 -11.94
N LEU A 68 0.50 -0.32 -13.23
CA LEU A 68 -0.34 0.22 -14.31
C LEU A 68 -1.75 -0.39 -14.30
N ARG A 69 -1.86 -1.69 -14.01
CA ARG A 69 -3.18 -2.31 -13.81
C ARG A 69 -3.90 -1.72 -12.59
N SER A 70 -3.17 -1.47 -11.51
CA SER A 70 -3.76 -0.84 -10.32
C SER A 70 -4.17 0.61 -10.55
N LEU A 71 -3.44 1.35 -11.39
CA LEU A 71 -3.82 2.71 -11.81
C LEU A 71 -5.21 2.71 -12.44
N GLU A 72 -5.48 1.80 -13.38
CA GLU A 72 -6.79 1.71 -14.04
C GLU A 72 -7.94 1.50 -13.05
N VAL A 73 -7.72 0.63 -12.05
CA VAL A 73 -8.73 0.40 -11.02
C VAL A 73 -8.90 1.63 -10.14
N TYR A 74 -7.81 2.26 -9.71
CA TYR A 74 -7.88 3.48 -8.89
C TYR A 74 -8.52 4.66 -9.63
N GLU A 75 -8.30 4.80 -10.94
CA GLU A 75 -8.97 5.79 -11.78
C GLU A 75 -10.49 5.59 -11.77
N ALA A 76 -10.96 4.33 -11.85
CA ALA A 76 -12.38 4.01 -11.74
C ALA A 76 -12.93 4.27 -10.31
N LEU A 77 -12.18 3.90 -9.26
CA LEU A 77 -12.59 4.14 -7.87
C LEU A 77 -12.66 5.62 -7.51
N ALA A 78 -11.87 6.47 -8.18
CA ALA A 78 -11.89 7.91 -7.99
C ALA A 78 -13.19 8.58 -8.48
N ALA A 79 -14.09 7.85 -9.13
CA ALA A 79 -15.43 8.34 -9.48
C ALA A 79 -16.35 8.53 -8.26
N ASP A 80 -16.06 7.87 -7.13
CA ASP A 80 -16.83 7.96 -5.88
C ASP A 80 -15.89 8.04 -4.67
N PRO A 81 -15.15 9.17 -4.53
CA PRO A 81 -14.07 9.29 -3.57
C PRO A 81 -14.53 9.25 -2.11
N ASP A 82 -15.76 9.70 -1.82
CA ASP A 82 -16.31 9.70 -0.47
C ASP A 82 -16.55 8.28 0.04
N ARG A 83 -16.90 7.35 -0.87
CA ARG A 83 -17.07 5.94 -0.53
C ARG A 83 -15.77 5.15 -0.60
N THR A 84 -14.93 5.39 -1.60
CA THR A 84 -13.73 4.55 -1.86
C THR A 84 -12.47 5.04 -1.15
N GLY A 85 -12.43 6.32 -0.77
CA GLY A 85 -11.23 6.99 -0.28
C GLY A 85 -10.19 7.32 -1.36
N VAL A 86 -10.45 7.01 -2.63
CA VAL A 86 -9.50 7.21 -3.73
C VAL A 86 -9.79 8.53 -4.44
N ARG A 87 -8.78 9.39 -4.61
CA ARG A 87 -8.91 10.64 -5.39
C ARG A 87 -7.76 10.78 -6.38
N MET A 88 -8.04 11.37 -7.55
CA MET A 88 -7.01 11.80 -8.48
C MET A 88 -6.56 13.22 -8.13
N VAL A 89 -5.36 13.35 -7.54
CA VAL A 89 -4.84 14.60 -6.98
C VAL A 89 -3.58 15.03 -7.73
N GLU A 90 -3.45 16.31 -8.02
CA GLU A 90 -2.25 16.88 -8.63
C GLU A 90 -1.16 17.12 -7.60
N GLY A 91 0.09 17.01 -8.03
CA GLY A 91 1.23 17.32 -7.18
C GLY A 91 2.56 17.17 -7.90
N VAL A 92 3.63 17.36 -7.14
CA VAL A 92 5.00 17.43 -7.67
C VAL A 92 5.82 16.24 -7.18
N LEU A 93 6.40 15.51 -8.13
CA LEU A 93 7.51 14.58 -7.92
C LEU A 93 8.80 15.37 -8.09
N GLY A 94 9.43 15.74 -6.98
CA GLY A 94 10.75 16.35 -6.92
C GLY A 94 11.84 15.39 -7.40
N GLU A 95 12.91 15.97 -7.93
CA GLU A 95 14.12 15.27 -8.38
C GLU A 95 13.83 14.20 -9.45
N ALA A 96 12.65 14.26 -10.07
CA ALA A 96 12.21 13.30 -11.06
C ALA A 96 12.52 13.78 -12.48
N ASP A 97 12.84 12.81 -13.35
CA ASP A 97 13.18 13.04 -14.74
C ASP A 97 11.99 12.70 -15.65
N LEU A 98 11.62 13.62 -16.54
CA LEU A 98 10.42 13.52 -17.37
C LEU A 98 10.50 12.33 -18.34
N ASP A 99 11.67 12.10 -18.95
CA ASP A 99 11.84 11.04 -19.92
C ASP A 99 11.80 9.67 -19.25
N LYS A 100 12.39 9.52 -18.06
CA LYS A 100 12.25 8.31 -17.24
C LYS A 100 10.80 8.06 -16.81
N ALA A 101 10.09 9.12 -16.39
CA ALA A 101 8.69 8.99 -16.01
C ALA A 101 7.82 8.55 -17.19
N ARG A 102 8.05 9.11 -18.39
CA ARG A 102 7.38 8.71 -19.63
C ARG A 102 7.76 7.30 -20.06
N ALA A 103 9.02 6.90 -19.96
CA ALA A 103 9.44 5.55 -20.27
C ALA A 103 8.78 4.52 -19.33
N TRP A 104 8.63 4.88 -18.05
CA TRP A 104 7.99 4.01 -17.07
C TRP A 104 6.46 3.95 -17.24
N ALA A 105 5.75 5.07 -17.27
CA ALA A 105 4.28 5.06 -17.30
C ALA A 105 3.66 5.09 -18.71
N GLY A 106 4.44 5.36 -19.75
CA GLY A 106 3.91 5.73 -21.07
C GLY A 106 3.14 7.04 -21.01
N GLU A 107 2.08 7.15 -21.82
CA GLU A 107 1.18 8.32 -21.86
C GLU A 107 0.08 8.28 -20.79
N ARG A 108 0.16 7.35 -19.83
CA ARG A 108 -0.90 7.07 -18.86
C ARG A 108 -1.02 8.08 -17.71
N LEU A 109 -0.10 9.02 -17.56
CA LEU A 109 -0.10 9.96 -16.44
C LEU A 109 -0.74 11.30 -16.84
N PRO A 110 -1.97 11.61 -16.38
CA PRO A 110 -2.59 12.88 -16.69
C PRO A 110 -1.78 14.03 -16.07
N GLY A 111 -1.63 15.12 -16.83
CA GLY A 111 -0.92 16.30 -16.35
C GLY A 111 0.59 16.15 -16.21
N LEU A 112 1.20 15.08 -16.74
CA LEU A 112 2.65 14.88 -16.67
C LEU A 112 3.42 15.95 -17.43
N ARG A 113 4.10 16.84 -16.70
CA ARG A 113 4.94 17.92 -17.26
C ARG A 113 6.05 18.31 -16.30
N ALA A 114 7.08 18.98 -16.82
CA ALA A 114 8.05 19.64 -15.95
C ALA A 114 7.39 20.76 -15.14
N ALA A 115 7.81 20.89 -13.88
CA ALA A 115 7.50 22.05 -13.04
C ALA A 115 8.33 23.25 -13.47
N THR A 116 7.76 24.45 -13.34
CA THR A 116 8.54 25.69 -13.46
C THR A 116 9.33 25.95 -12.18
N ALA A 117 10.34 26.81 -12.26
CA ALA A 117 11.12 27.23 -11.08
C ALA A 117 10.27 27.97 -10.01
N GLU A 118 9.13 28.53 -10.41
CA GLU A 118 8.17 29.18 -9.48
C GLU A 118 7.28 28.14 -8.77
N GLU A 119 7.00 27.01 -9.43
CA GLU A 119 6.15 25.94 -8.90
C GLU A 119 6.93 24.97 -7.99
N TYR A 120 8.20 24.73 -8.29
CA TYR A 120 9.08 23.86 -7.51
C TYR A 120 10.53 24.30 -7.66
N THR A 121 11.23 24.45 -6.53
CA THR A 121 12.66 24.76 -6.54
C THR A 121 13.47 23.54 -6.97
N GLY A 122 13.99 23.55 -8.20
CA GLY A 122 14.79 22.48 -8.76
C GLY A 122 14.08 21.73 -9.89
N ALA A 123 14.55 20.52 -10.20
CA ALA A 123 13.88 19.66 -11.17
C ALA A 123 12.69 18.96 -10.50
N GLY A 124 11.51 19.09 -11.07
CA GLY A 124 10.31 18.42 -10.59
C GLY A 124 9.32 18.16 -11.70
N LEU A 125 8.45 17.18 -11.51
CA LEU A 125 7.40 16.84 -12.45
C LEU A 125 6.04 17.01 -11.79
N TRP A 126 5.16 17.79 -12.41
CA TRP A 126 3.74 17.73 -12.10
C TRP A 126 3.14 16.46 -12.68
N ALA A 127 2.26 15.83 -11.91
CA ALA A 127 1.40 14.75 -12.37
C ALA A 127 0.10 14.73 -11.56
N ARG A 128 -0.93 14.11 -12.11
CA ARG A 128 -2.16 13.80 -11.39
C ARG A 128 -2.22 12.30 -11.11
N LEU A 129 -2.08 11.93 -9.85
CA LEU A 129 -1.94 10.54 -9.42
C LEU A 129 -3.05 10.15 -8.43
N PRO A 130 -3.39 8.86 -8.33
CA PRO A 130 -4.23 8.37 -7.26
C PRO A 130 -3.60 8.63 -5.89
N LEU A 131 -4.35 9.27 -5.01
CA LEU A 131 -4.05 9.41 -3.58
C LEU A 131 -5.14 8.68 -2.80
N VAL A 132 -4.73 7.71 -1.99
CA VAL A 132 -5.65 6.76 -1.33
C VAL A 132 -5.72 7.06 0.18
N ASP A 133 -6.91 7.42 0.64
CA ASP A 133 -7.21 7.59 2.06
C ASP A 133 -7.37 6.22 2.74
N MET A 134 -6.28 5.67 3.27
CA MET A 134 -6.26 4.32 3.85
C MET A 134 -7.29 4.08 4.97
N PRO A 135 -7.52 5.02 5.91
CA PRO A 135 -8.62 4.94 6.87
C PRO A 135 -10.04 4.76 6.27
N VAL A 136 -10.27 5.24 5.05
CA VAL A 136 -11.55 5.06 4.33
C VAL A 136 -11.49 3.81 3.45
N HIS A 137 -10.37 3.62 2.75
CA HIS A 137 -10.21 2.59 1.73
C HIS A 137 -10.23 1.17 2.29
N LEU A 138 -9.58 0.92 3.45
CA LEU A 138 -9.55 -0.43 4.03
C LEU A 138 -10.95 -0.89 4.54
N PRO A 139 -11.72 -0.05 5.27
CA PRO A 139 -13.12 -0.37 5.56
C PRO A 139 -13.98 -0.56 4.31
N TRP A 140 -13.77 0.25 3.27
CA TRP A 140 -14.47 0.08 2.00
C TRP A 140 -14.14 -1.25 1.32
N LEU A 141 -12.86 -1.67 1.26
CA LEU A 141 -12.47 -2.98 0.73
C LEU A 141 -13.09 -4.12 1.54
N ARG A 142 -13.10 -3.99 2.87
CA ARG A 142 -13.80 -4.95 3.74
C ARG A 142 -15.28 -5.03 3.39
N GLN A 143 -15.97 -3.89 3.25
CA GLN A 143 -17.39 -3.89 2.90
C GLN A 143 -17.63 -4.49 1.52
N ARG A 144 -16.81 -4.15 0.52
CA ARG A 144 -16.88 -4.71 -0.82
C ARG A 144 -16.71 -6.24 -0.83
N LEU A 145 -15.82 -6.76 0.02
CA LEU A 145 -15.68 -8.21 0.20
C LEU A 145 -16.95 -8.85 0.78
N LEU A 146 -17.56 -8.23 1.80
CA LEU A 146 -18.80 -8.72 2.41
C LEU A 146 -19.95 -8.68 1.41
N ASP A 147 -20.07 -7.62 0.62
CA ASP A 147 -21.08 -7.47 -0.43
C ASP A 147 -20.91 -8.52 -1.54
N ALA A 148 -19.68 -8.95 -1.81
CA ALA A 148 -19.36 -10.05 -2.71
C ALA A 148 -19.54 -11.45 -2.08
N GLY A 149 -20.06 -11.54 -0.84
CA GLY A 149 -20.33 -12.80 -0.14
C GLY A 149 -19.12 -13.42 0.57
N GLY A 150 -17.99 -12.72 0.63
CA GLY A 150 -16.84 -13.14 1.43
C GLY A 150 -17.04 -12.88 2.92
N THR A 151 -16.18 -13.46 3.75
CA THR A 151 -16.17 -13.19 5.20
C THR A 151 -14.79 -12.81 5.70
N ILE A 152 -14.75 -12.15 6.86
CA ILE A 152 -13.51 -11.78 7.55
C ILE A 152 -13.58 -12.20 9.00
N GLU A 153 -12.52 -12.81 9.50
CA GLU A 153 -12.40 -13.28 10.87
C GLU A 153 -11.08 -12.79 11.48
N THR A 154 -11.17 -12.25 12.70
CA THR A 154 -9.99 -11.98 13.51
C THR A 154 -9.45 -13.30 14.06
N ARG A 155 -8.40 -13.82 13.41
CA ARG A 155 -7.79 -15.12 13.72
C ARG A 155 -6.29 -15.07 13.49
N THR A 156 -5.54 -15.44 14.51
CA THR A 156 -4.09 -15.68 14.41
C THR A 156 -3.83 -17.08 13.88
N VAL A 157 -2.92 -17.21 12.93
CA VAL A 157 -2.41 -18.50 12.46
C VAL A 157 -0.99 -18.71 12.98
N SER A 158 -0.67 -19.93 13.41
CA SER A 158 0.68 -20.34 13.80
C SER A 158 1.50 -20.91 12.65
N GLY A 159 0.84 -21.24 11.54
CA GLY A 159 1.45 -21.74 10.31
C GLY A 159 0.40 -21.93 9.23
N LEU A 160 0.80 -21.83 7.96
CA LEU A 160 -0.13 -21.92 6.83
C LEU A 160 -0.63 -23.36 6.60
N GLY A 161 0.17 -24.36 6.98
CA GLY A 161 -0.24 -25.77 6.92
C GLY A 161 -1.45 -26.09 7.81
N ALA A 162 -1.70 -25.32 8.87
CA ALA A 162 -2.86 -25.50 9.76
C ALA A 162 -4.15 -24.87 9.21
N VAL A 163 -4.07 -24.14 8.09
CA VAL A 163 -5.24 -23.57 7.42
C VAL A 163 -5.94 -24.67 6.63
N GLY A 164 -7.07 -25.16 7.16
CA GLY A 164 -7.89 -26.18 6.54
C GLY A 164 -8.71 -25.65 5.36
N ALA A 165 -8.04 -25.36 4.24
CA ALA A 165 -8.67 -24.96 2.98
C ALA A 165 -7.91 -25.56 1.78
N PRO A 166 -8.60 -25.90 0.68
CA PRO A 166 -7.96 -26.37 -0.55
C PRO A 166 -6.97 -25.35 -1.14
N VAL A 167 -7.29 -24.06 -1.07
CA VAL A 167 -6.42 -22.97 -1.50
C VAL A 167 -6.20 -21.99 -0.37
N VAL A 168 -4.94 -21.65 -0.12
CA VAL A 168 -4.52 -20.64 0.85
C VAL A 168 -3.74 -19.55 0.12
N ILE A 169 -4.13 -18.29 0.32
CA ILE A 169 -3.37 -17.14 -0.19
C ILE A 169 -2.65 -16.48 0.98
N ASN A 170 -1.32 -16.48 0.93
CA ASN A 170 -0.47 -15.86 1.93
C ASN A 170 -0.22 -14.38 1.60
N CYS A 171 -0.98 -13.50 2.27
CA CYS A 171 -0.85 -12.05 2.21
C CYS A 171 -0.36 -11.44 3.53
N THR A 172 0.50 -12.17 4.26
CA THR A 172 0.85 -11.87 5.66
C THR A 172 1.87 -10.74 5.83
N GLY A 173 2.41 -10.19 4.73
CA GLY A 173 3.39 -9.11 4.77
C GLY A 173 4.63 -9.51 5.58
N LEU A 174 4.93 -8.76 6.66
CA LEU A 174 6.03 -9.09 7.57
C LEU A 174 5.87 -10.46 8.26
N GLY A 175 4.63 -10.93 8.44
CA GLY A 175 4.36 -12.22 9.06
C GLY A 175 4.92 -13.40 8.26
N ALA A 176 5.21 -13.22 6.97
CA ALA A 176 5.82 -14.27 6.14
C ALA A 176 7.22 -14.67 6.63
N ARG A 177 7.92 -13.76 7.33
CA ARG A 177 9.21 -14.05 7.96
C ARG A 177 9.14 -15.22 8.95
N GLU A 178 8.01 -15.38 9.62
CA GLU A 178 7.80 -16.42 10.64
C GLU A 178 6.94 -17.58 10.11
N LEU A 179 5.92 -17.29 9.30
CA LEU A 179 4.95 -18.27 8.85
C LEU A 179 5.44 -19.17 7.71
N VAL A 180 6.37 -18.68 6.89
CA VAL A 180 7.01 -19.42 5.77
C VAL A 180 8.53 -19.27 5.81
N PRO A 181 9.10 -19.25 7.04
CA PRO A 181 10.46 -18.83 7.39
C PRO A 181 11.28 -17.98 6.40
N ASP A 182 10.69 -16.96 5.77
CA ASP A 182 11.37 -16.16 4.74
C ASP A 182 12.22 -15.04 5.35
N ALA A 183 13.49 -15.35 5.62
CA ALA A 183 14.43 -14.41 6.24
C ALA A 183 14.75 -13.16 5.38
N SER A 184 14.43 -13.19 4.08
CA SER A 184 14.59 -12.04 3.18
C SER A 184 13.57 -10.93 3.45
N VAL A 185 12.48 -11.26 4.14
CA VAL A 185 11.48 -10.28 4.59
C VAL A 185 12.02 -9.49 5.79
N LYS A 186 12.15 -8.18 5.61
CA LYS A 186 12.71 -7.24 6.61
C LYS A 186 11.80 -6.02 6.77
N PRO A 187 11.72 -5.43 7.98
CA PRO A 187 10.98 -4.20 8.17
C PRO A 187 11.78 -3.01 7.62
N VAL A 188 11.08 -2.09 6.98
CA VAL A 188 11.58 -0.72 6.77
C VAL A 188 10.65 0.23 7.48
N ARG A 189 11.09 0.69 8.65
CA ARG A 189 10.30 1.59 9.51
C ARG A 189 10.07 2.91 8.80
N GLY A 190 8.85 3.40 8.87
CA GLY A 190 8.46 4.72 8.39
C GLY A 190 7.63 5.42 9.43
N GLN A 191 8.08 6.59 9.85
CA GLN A 191 7.33 7.49 10.71
C GLN A 191 6.69 8.61 9.89
N LEU A 192 5.44 8.92 10.24
CA LEU A 192 4.62 9.98 9.68
C LEU A 192 4.08 10.89 10.79
N VAL A 193 3.79 12.13 10.42
CA VAL A 193 3.06 13.08 11.27
C VAL A 193 1.77 13.44 10.55
N VAL A 194 0.64 13.39 11.24
CA VAL A 194 -0.64 13.86 10.71
C VAL A 194 -0.94 15.19 11.34
N VAL A 195 -1.15 16.22 10.52
CA VAL A 195 -1.49 17.58 10.97
C VAL A 195 -2.85 18.00 10.41
N ALA A 196 -3.49 19.00 11.02
CA ALA A 196 -4.66 19.66 10.45
C ALA A 196 -4.26 20.28 9.11
N ASN A 197 -5.06 20.08 8.05
CA ASN A 197 -4.68 20.59 6.74
C ASN A 197 -4.72 22.13 6.72
N PRO A 198 -3.60 22.85 6.49
CA PRO A 198 -3.58 24.32 6.47
C PRO A 198 -4.11 24.91 5.14
N GLY A 199 -4.83 24.14 4.33
CA GLY A 199 -5.33 24.55 3.01
C GLY A 199 -4.52 24.05 1.83
N ILE A 200 -3.60 23.10 2.06
CA ILE A 200 -2.80 22.45 1.01
C ILE A 200 -3.69 21.47 0.25
N ARG A 201 -3.68 21.59 -1.09
CA ARG A 201 -4.51 20.76 -2.00
C ARG A 201 -3.71 19.89 -2.95
N THR A 202 -2.40 20.11 -3.05
CA THR A 202 -1.49 19.35 -3.89
C THR A 202 -0.54 18.53 -3.03
N TRP A 203 -0.15 17.36 -3.53
CA TRP A 203 0.90 16.57 -2.88
C TRP A 203 2.29 17.01 -3.35
N VAL A 204 3.31 16.74 -2.55
CA VAL A 204 4.71 16.83 -2.96
C VAL A 204 5.43 15.60 -2.43
N VAL A 205 6.37 15.09 -3.23
CA VAL A 205 7.40 14.14 -2.80
C VAL A 205 8.73 14.74 -3.22
N SER A 206 9.67 14.86 -2.30
CA SER A 206 10.99 15.45 -2.52
C SER A 206 12.05 14.67 -1.74
N THR A 207 13.26 14.61 -2.29
CA THR A 207 14.45 14.09 -1.61
C THR A 207 15.50 15.19 -1.57
N GLY A 208 15.86 15.61 -0.36
CA GLY A 208 16.90 16.61 -0.14
C GLY A 208 18.28 16.14 -0.63
N GLY A 209 19.21 17.08 -0.78
CA GLY A 209 20.59 16.76 -1.19
C GLY A 209 21.36 15.90 -0.19
N ASP A 210 20.89 15.83 1.06
CA ASP A 210 21.35 14.93 2.13
C ASP A 210 20.74 13.52 2.04
N GLY A 211 19.83 13.28 1.09
CA GLY A 211 19.10 12.03 0.92
C GLY A 211 17.87 11.90 1.81
N GLU A 212 17.53 12.91 2.62
CA GLU A 212 16.34 12.87 3.46
C GLU A 212 15.07 13.13 2.63
N MET A 213 14.03 12.33 2.87
CA MET A 213 12.76 12.47 2.18
C MET A 213 11.83 13.45 2.90
N ALA A 214 11.14 14.25 2.11
CA ALA A 214 10.02 15.09 2.54
C ALA A 214 8.85 14.86 1.58
N TYR A 215 7.70 14.48 2.10
CA TYR A 215 6.47 14.39 1.35
C TYR A 215 5.28 14.78 2.19
N PHE A 216 4.25 15.28 1.53
CA PHE A 216 2.98 15.55 2.16
C PHE A 216 1.81 15.25 1.24
N PHE A 217 0.79 14.61 1.81
CA PHE A 217 -0.36 14.12 1.07
C PHE A 217 -1.65 14.72 1.64
N PRO A 218 -2.34 15.59 0.88
CA PRO A 218 -3.49 16.33 1.37
C PRO A 218 -4.76 15.48 1.36
N HIS A 219 -5.42 15.39 2.51
CA HIS A 219 -6.80 14.95 2.66
C HIS A 219 -7.69 16.15 3.04
N ALA A 220 -9.00 15.95 3.14
CA ALA A 220 -9.95 17.06 3.34
C ALA A 220 -9.65 17.88 4.61
N ASP A 221 -9.52 17.22 5.75
CA ASP A 221 -9.36 17.84 7.07
C ASP A 221 -7.92 17.73 7.62
N ARG A 222 -7.10 16.89 7.00
CA ARG A 222 -5.76 16.55 7.47
C ARG A 222 -4.72 16.50 6.35
N LEU A 223 -3.47 16.66 6.72
CA LEU A 223 -2.30 16.53 5.86
C LEU A 223 -1.39 15.46 6.47
N VAL A 224 -1.06 14.43 5.68
CA VAL A 224 -0.13 13.39 6.10
C VAL A 224 1.26 13.80 5.67
N LEU A 225 2.14 14.04 6.64
CA LEU A 225 3.55 14.40 6.44
C LEU A 225 4.42 13.15 6.60
N GLY A 226 5.40 13.02 5.74
CA GLY A 226 6.46 12.05 5.92
C GLY A 226 7.76 12.48 5.24
N GLY A 227 8.80 11.68 5.31
CA GLY A 227 8.82 10.49 6.14
C GLY A 227 10.23 9.96 6.34
N THR A 228 10.31 8.82 7.00
CA THR A 228 11.55 8.05 7.17
C THR A 228 11.47 6.70 6.45
N ALA A 229 12.65 6.13 6.21
CA ALA A 229 12.84 4.76 5.75
C ALA A 229 14.06 4.17 6.46
N GLU A 230 13.85 3.52 7.60
CA GLU A 230 14.91 2.96 8.43
C GLU A 230 14.89 1.43 8.32
N ASP A 231 15.94 0.86 7.74
CA ASP A 231 16.06 -0.57 7.50
C ASP A 231 16.27 -1.35 8.81
N GLY A 232 15.56 -2.46 8.98
CA GLY A 232 15.77 -3.40 10.09
C GLY A 232 15.23 -2.94 11.45
N VAL A 233 14.64 -1.74 11.55
CA VAL A 233 14.05 -1.24 12.80
C VAL A 233 12.63 -1.80 12.98
N TRP A 234 12.39 -2.46 14.11
CA TRP A 234 11.12 -3.11 14.43
C TRP A 234 10.19 -2.30 15.34
N SER A 235 10.69 -1.22 15.96
CA SER A 235 9.88 -0.41 16.85
C SER A 235 8.79 0.36 16.09
N THR A 236 7.58 0.31 16.63
CA THR A 236 6.43 1.12 16.17
C THR A 236 6.19 2.33 17.07
N GLU A 237 7.08 2.59 18.03
CA GLU A 237 7.00 3.79 18.86
C GLU A 237 7.42 5.02 18.05
N PRO A 238 6.64 6.12 18.09
CA PRO A 238 7.02 7.37 17.45
C PRO A 238 8.15 8.05 18.21
N ASP A 239 9.12 8.57 17.47
CA ASP A 239 10.22 9.37 18.00
C ASP A 239 9.89 10.87 17.85
N PRO A 240 9.80 11.65 18.95
CA PRO A 240 9.49 13.08 18.89
C PRO A 240 10.47 13.90 18.04
N ALA A 241 11.78 13.62 18.12
CA ALA A 241 12.79 14.35 17.36
C ALA A 241 12.64 14.08 15.85
N VAL A 242 12.34 12.84 15.48
CA VAL A 242 12.03 12.48 14.09
C VAL A 242 10.74 13.17 13.62
N ALA A 243 9.74 13.30 14.48
CA ALA A 243 8.49 14.00 14.13
C ALA A 243 8.73 15.49 13.87
N GLU A 244 9.50 16.16 14.74
CA GLU A 244 9.91 17.56 14.55
C GLU A 244 10.69 17.75 13.24
N ALA A 245 11.63 16.84 12.94
CA ALA A 245 12.40 16.89 11.70
C ALA A 245 11.51 16.71 10.44
N ILE A 246 10.54 15.78 10.47
CA ILE A 246 9.57 15.62 9.37
C ILE A 246 8.79 16.91 9.13
N VAL A 247 8.27 17.53 10.20
CA VAL A 247 7.53 18.80 10.09
C VAL A 247 8.43 19.90 9.55
N GLY A 248 9.66 20.02 10.05
CA GLY A 248 10.64 21.01 9.59
C GLY A 248 10.95 20.89 8.10
N ARG A 249 11.22 19.67 7.61
CA ARG A 249 11.47 19.44 6.17
C ARG A 249 10.24 19.75 5.31
N CYS A 250 9.04 19.36 5.75
CA CYS A 250 7.81 19.69 5.02
C CYS A 250 7.55 21.21 5.01
N ALA A 251 7.80 21.89 6.13
CA ALA A 251 7.65 23.34 6.26
C ALA A 251 8.65 24.13 5.40
N ALA A 252 9.85 23.58 5.17
CA ALA A 252 10.81 24.17 4.23
C ALA A 252 10.30 24.20 2.78
N LEU A 253 9.45 23.22 2.40
CA LEU A 253 8.79 23.18 1.10
C LEU A 253 7.51 24.02 1.07
N ARG A 254 6.75 24.04 2.18
CA ARG A 254 5.49 24.77 2.32
C ARG A 254 5.40 25.44 3.71
N PRO A 255 5.75 26.73 3.83
CA PRO A 255 5.85 27.43 5.12
C PRO A 255 4.59 27.37 5.99
N GLU A 256 3.40 27.29 5.40
CA GLU A 256 2.14 27.17 6.13
C GLU A 256 2.02 25.89 6.97
N ILE A 257 2.84 24.86 6.73
CA ILE A 257 2.89 23.62 7.53
C ILE A 257 3.48 23.88 8.93
N ALA A 258 4.37 24.86 9.09
CA ALA A 258 5.05 25.11 10.36
C ALA A 258 4.09 25.41 11.54
N GLY A 259 2.95 26.03 11.25
CA GLY A 259 1.91 26.36 12.23
C GLY A 259 0.77 25.34 12.32
N ALA A 260 0.83 24.25 11.55
CA ALA A 260 -0.27 23.29 11.48
C ALA A 260 -0.36 22.46 12.78
N ARG A 261 -1.58 22.37 13.35
CA ARG A 261 -1.82 21.60 14.58
C ARG A 261 -1.59 20.11 14.33
N VAL A 262 -0.70 19.49 15.10
CA VAL A 262 -0.49 18.03 15.08
C VAL A 262 -1.75 17.31 15.58
N LEU A 263 -2.24 16.36 14.78
CA LEU A 263 -3.38 15.50 15.08
C LEU A 263 -2.94 14.11 15.56
N GLY A 264 -1.73 13.68 15.21
CA GLY A 264 -1.15 12.45 15.71
C GLY A 264 0.11 12.01 14.95
N HIS A 265 0.70 10.92 15.43
CA HIS A 265 1.88 10.29 14.83
C HIS A 265 1.49 8.88 14.36
N ARG A 266 2.08 8.43 13.26
CA ARG A 266 1.90 7.06 12.77
C ARG A 266 3.24 6.45 12.47
N VAL A 267 3.47 5.22 12.92
CA VAL A 267 4.67 4.45 12.59
C VAL A 267 4.26 3.11 12.01
N GLY A 268 4.80 2.79 10.85
CA GLY A 268 4.49 1.56 10.12
C GLY A 268 5.77 0.86 9.70
N LEU A 269 5.72 -0.47 9.66
CA LEU A 269 6.84 -1.31 9.23
C LEU A 269 6.54 -1.85 7.84
N ARG A 270 7.19 -1.29 6.82
CA ARG A 270 7.00 -1.74 5.44
C ARG A 270 7.58 -3.17 5.28
N PRO A 271 6.83 -4.13 4.72
CA PRO A 271 7.28 -5.51 4.54
C PRO A 271 8.22 -5.62 3.33
N ALA A 272 9.44 -5.10 3.45
CA ALA A 272 10.41 -5.13 2.36
C ALA A 272 10.96 -6.55 2.16
N ARG A 273 11.24 -6.86 0.90
CA ARG A 273 11.87 -8.09 0.43
C ARG A 273 12.68 -7.74 -0.82
N ASP A 274 13.69 -8.53 -1.15
CA ASP A 274 14.52 -8.30 -2.33
C ASP A 274 13.72 -8.33 -3.63
N ALA A 275 12.62 -9.10 -3.66
CA ALA A 275 11.59 -9.08 -4.70
C ALA A 275 10.24 -9.45 -4.08
N VAL A 276 9.12 -8.99 -4.66
CA VAL A 276 7.78 -9.49 -4.31
C VAL A 276 7.73 -11.00 -4.55
N ARG A 277 7.20 -11.75 -3.58
CA ARG A 277 6.92 -13.18 -3.76
C ARG A 277 5.46 -13.31 -4.16
N LEU A 278 5.24 -13.49 -5.47
CA LEU A 278 3.94 -13.78 -6.07
C LEU A 278 4.04 -15.07 -6.89
N GLU A 279 3.71 -16.21 -6.28
CA GLU A 279 3.89 -17.52 -6.92
C GLU A 279 2.97 -18.59 -6.33
N ARG A 280 2.74 -19.66 -7.11
CA ARG A 280 1.94 -20.83 -6.73
C ARG A 280 2.85 -21.95 -6.24
N GLU A 281 2.57 -22.48 -5.06
CA GLU A 281 3.29 -23.57 -4.41
C GLU A 281 2.31 -24.74 -4.12
N PRO A 282 2.27 -25.77 -4.97
CA PRO A 282 1.49 -26.97 -4.71
C PRO A 282 2.02 -27.70 -3.46
N GLN A 283 1.11 -28.15 -2.59
CA GLN A 283 1.45 -28.86 -1.36
C GLN A 283 1.34 -30.39 -1.56
N PRO A 284 2.11 -31.21 -0.81
CA PRO A 284 2.07 -32.67 -0.92
C PRO A 284 0.70 -33.32 -0.67
N ASP A 285 -0.18 -32.63 0.06
CA ASP A 285 -1.54 -33.08 0.38
C ASP A 285 -2.61 -32.63 -0.63
N GLY A 286 -2.17 -32.08 -1.78
CA GLY A 286 -3.06 -31.63 -2.85
C GLY A 286 -3.61 -30.21 -2.66
N ARG A 287 -3.30 -29.53 -1.55
CA ARG A 287 -3.62 -28.10 -1.39
C ARG A 287 -2.74 -27.23 -2.26
N VAL A 288 -3.17 -25.98 -2.46
CA VAL A 288 -2.41 -24.95 -3.15
C VAL A 288 -2.14 -23.80 -2.19
N LEU A 289 -0.88 -23.40 -2.09
CA LEU A 289 -0.48 -22.19 -1.40
C LEU A 289 -0.05 -21.16 -2.45
N VAL A 290 -0.67 -19.97 -2.45
CA VAL A 290 -0.23 -18.85 -3.29
C VAL A 290 0.39 -17.79 -2.40
N HIS A 291 1.64 -17.44 -2.64
CA HIS A 291 2.30 -16.34 -1.95
C HIS A 291 1.95 -15.02 -2.62
N ASN A 292 1.69 -13.97 -1.84
CA ASN A 292 1.51 -12.61 -2.30
C ASN A 292 1.96 -11.63 -1.20
N TYR A 293 3.27 -11.49 -1.02
CA TYR A 293 3.87 -10.64 0.04
C TYR A 293 5.24 -10.06 -0.39
N GLY A 294 5.83 -9.19 0.44
CA GLY A 294 7.14 -8.59 0.19
C GLY A 294 7.11 -7.26 -0.58
N HIS A 295 6.00 -6.52 -0.48
CA HIS A 295 5.74 -5.33 -1.29
C HIS A 295 6.46 -4.04 -0.84
N GLY A 296 7.23 -4.09 0.25
CA GLY A 296 7.92 -2.91 0.78
C GLY A 296 6.98 -1.72 0.97
N GLY A 297 7.37 -0.55 0.46
CA GLY A 297 6.56 0.67 0.49
C GLY A 297 5.55 0.81 -0.65
N ALA A 298 5.51 -0.13 -1.61
CA ALA A 298 4.71 -0.03 -2.83
C ALA A 298 3.43 -0.87 -2.80
N GLY A 299 3.04 -1.43 -1.65
CA GLY A 299 1.88 -2.33 -1.55
C GLY A 299 0.58 -1.75 -2.09
N VAL A 300 0.29 -0.47 -1.85
CA VAL A 300 -0.90 0.19 -2.42
C VAL A 300 -0.74 0.38 -3.93
N THR A 301 0.45 0.76 -4.39
CA THR A 301 0.75 1.01 -5.81
C THR A 301 0.45 -0.21 -6.69
N VAL A 302 0.71 -1.42 -6.22
CA VAL A 302 0.57 -2.67 -7.00
C VAL A 302 -0.62 -3.55 -6.62
N ALA A 303 -1.43 -3.11 -5.65
CA ALA A 303 -2.39 -3.98 -4.95
C ALA A 303 -3.34 -4.75 -5.88
N TRP A 304 -3.96 -4.08 -6.85
CA TRP A 304 -4.95 -4.70 -7.73
C TRP A 304 -4.30 -5.60 -8.79
N GLY A 305 -3.17 -5.19 -9.35
CA GLY A 305 -2.42 -6.01 -10.29
C GLY A 305 -1.92 -7.32 -9.65
N CYS A 306 -1.32 -7.23 -8.46
CA CYS A 306 -0.91 -8.42 -7.72
C CYS A 306 -2.11 -9.30 -7.31
N ALA A 307 -3.24 -8.69 -6.93
CA ALA A 307 -4.46 -9.42 -6.58
C ALA A 307 -5.03 -10.21 -7.76
N GLU A 308 -5.08 -9.62 -8.95
CA GLU A 308 -5.58 -10.28 -10.17
C GLU A 308 -4.70 -11.45 -10.60
N GLU A 309 -3.38 -11.31 -10.48
CA GLU A 309 -2.42 -12.38 -10.76
C GLU A 309 -2.48 -13.48 -9.69
N ALA A 310 -2.54 -13.13 -8.40
CA ALA A 310 -2.74 -14.10 -7.31
C ALA A 310 -4.01 -14.93 -7.51
N ALA A 311 -5.10 -14.29 -7.95
CA ALA A 311 -6.35 -14.97 -8.25
C ALA A 311 -6.25 -15.89 -9.49
N GLY A 312 -5.41 -15.55 -10.48
CA GLY A 312 -5.11 -16.44 -11.60
C GLY A 312 -4.32 -17.68 -11.17
N LEU A 313 -3.30 -17.49 -10.32
CA LEU A 313 -2.50 -18.57 -9.75
C LEU A 313 -3.34 -19.52 -8.87
N ALA A 314 -4.33 -18.99 -8.15
CA ALA A 314 -5.25 -19.77 -7.32
C ALA A 314 -6.17 -20.70 -8.13
N ALA A 315 -6.49 -20.32 -9.37
CA ALA A 315 -7.39 -21.07 -10.26
C ALA A 315 -6.67 -22.08 -11.17
N SER A 316 -5.32 -22.08 -11.16
CA SER A 316 -4.46 -22.91 -12.02
C SER A 316 -4.14 -24.27 -11.43
#